data_AF-A0A1V5KWE3-F1
#
_entry.id   AF-A0A1V5KWE3-F1
#
_cell.length_a   1.000
_cell.length_b   1.000
_cell.length_c   1.000
_cell.angle_alpha   90.00
_cell.angle_beta   90.00
_cell.angle_gamma   90.00
#
_symmetry.space_group_name_H-M   'P 1'
#
loop_
_entity.id
_entity.type
_entity.pdbx_description
1 polymer ?
#
loop_
_entity_poly.entity_id
_entity_poly.type
_entity_poly.pdbx_seq_one_letter_code
_entity_poly.pdbx_strand_id
1 'polypeptide(L)'
;MAGYPAHENAAVTLANLREAMAKTEGDTKARIEKLIEALDPIKDNRTFMRTQKAERITEGTVANSEVLKDDPNNEEKLASLEEDIPMLVERVRTMVVRMT
;
A
#
# COMPACT_ATOMS: atom_id res chain seq x y z
N MET A 1 -15.06 -17.54 9.48
CA MET A 1 -13.85 -16.84 9.96
C MET A 1 -13.51 -15.80 8.91
N ALA A 2 -13.83 -14.52 9.12
CA ALA A 2 -13.34 -13.49 8.20
C ALA A 2 -11.85 -13.33 8.50
N GLY A 3 -11.00 -13.99 7.70
CA GLY A 3 -9.59 -13.68 7.68
C GLY A 3 -9.46 -12.25 7.17
N TYR A 4 -8.81 -11.40 7.96
CA TYR A 4 -8.65 -9.99 7.61
C TYR A 4 -8.04 -9.84 6.21
N PRO A 5 -8.69 -9.10 5.28
CA PRO A 5 -8.33 -9.02 3.86
C PRO A 5 -7.13 -8.11 3.60
N ALA A 6 -6.41 -7.63 4.62
CA ALA A 6 -5.35 -6.62 4.44
C ALA A 6 -4.24 -7.07 3.49
N HIS A 7 -3.93 -8.37 3.48
CA HIS A 7 -3.03 -9.00 2.51
C HIS A 7 -3.54 -8.86 1.07
N GLU A 8 -4.82 -9.18 0.86
CA GLU A 8 -5.50 -9.11 -0.44
C GLU A 8 -5.60 -7.65 -0.90
N ASN A 9 -5.96 -6.75 0.02
CA ASN A 9 -5.99 -5.31 -0.22
C ASN A 9 -4.63 -4.76 -0.64
N ALA A 10 -3.54 -5.15 0.06
CA ALA A 10 -2.19 -4.74 -0.34
C ALA A 10 -1.79 -5.27 -1.72
N ALA A 11 -2.20 -6.50 -2.07
CA ALA A 11 -1.98 -7.04 -3.42
C ALA A 11 -2.77 -6.25 -4.49
N VAL A 12 -4.01 -5.86 -4.19
CA VAL A 12 -4.83 -5.02 -5.07
C VAL A 12 -4.21 -3.63 -5.24
N THR A 13 -3.78 -2.98 -4.14
CA THR A 13 -3.07 -1.70 -4.17
C THR A 13 -1.83 -1.77 -5.06
N LEU A 14 -1.03 -2.83 -4.95
CA LEU A 14 0.15 -3.04 -5.81
C LEU A 14 -0.21 -3.20 -7.29
N ALA A 15 -1.28 -3.92 -7.61
CA ALA A 15 -1.75 -4.06 -8.98
C ALA A 15 -2.17 -2.71 -9.56
N ASN A 16 -2.97 -1.95 -8.81
CA ASN A 16 -3.42 -0.61 -9.20
C ASN A 16 -2.25 0.37 -9.38
N LEU A 17 -1.27 0.37 -8.46
CA LEU A 17 -0.09 1.22 -8.58
C LEU A 17 0.77 0.84 -9.78
N ARG A 18 0.91 -0.45 -10.12
CA ARG A 18 1.63 -0.88 -11.33
C ARG A 18 0.92 -0.43 -12.61
N GLU A 19 -0.41 -0.48 -12.63
CA GLU A 19 -1.19 0.07 -13.75
C GLU A 19 -1.06 1.59 -13.86
N ALA A 20 -1.11 2.31 -12.74
CA ALA A 20 -0.91 3.76 -12.69
C ALA A 20 0.49 4.14 -13.18
N MET A 21 1.52 3.41 -12.73
CA MET A 21 2.92 3.59 -13.14
C MET A 21 3.12 3.41 -14.65
N ALA A 22 2.36 2.51 -15.29
CA ALA A 22 2.42 2.31 -16.73
C ALA A 22 1.80 3.47 -17.54
N LYS A 23 0.96 4.30 -16.92
CA LYS A 23 0.27 5.44 -17.52
C LYS A 23 0.91 6.80 -17.20
N THR A 24 1.98 6.82 -16.40
CA THR A 24 2.65 8.05 -15.97
C THR A 24 4.15 8.00 -16.20
N GLU A 25 4.78 9.18 -16.24
CA GLU A 25 6.21 9.36 -16.48
C GLU A 25 6.79 10.42 -15.54
N GLY A 26 8.12 10.58 -15.53
CA GLY A 26 8.81 11.59 -14.73
C GLY A 26 8.67 11.36 -13.21
N ASP A 27 8.50 12.46 -12.46
CA ASP A 27 8.54 12.45 -11.00
C ASP A 27 7.39 11.63 -10.38
N THR A 28 6.19 11.70 -10.96
CA THR A 28 5.02 10.92 -10.50
C THR A 28 5.31 9.41 -10.59
N LYS A 29 5.94 8.97 -11.69
CA LYS A 29 6.34 7.56 -11.85
C LYS A 29 7.32 7.13 -10.76
N ALA A 30 8.34 7.95 -10.49
CA ALA A 30 9.33 7.66 -9.46
C ALA A 30 8.73 7.61 -8.05
N ARG A 31 7.71 8.42 -7.76
CA ARG A 31 6.96 8.37 -6.49
C ARG A 31 6.17 7.08 -6.36
N ILE A 32 5.42 6.70 -7.40
CA ILE A 32 4.65 5.44 -7.42
C ILE A 32 5.58 4.22 -7.29
N GLU A 33 6.74 4.23 -7.97
CA GLU A 33 7.73 3.16 -7.90
C GLU A 33 8.22 2.95 -6.45
N LYS A 34 8.54 4.03 -5.73
CA LYS A 34 8.92 3.96 -4.30
C LYS A 34 7.82 3.36 -3.42
N LEU A 35 6.55 3.68 -3.70
CA LEU A 35 5.42 3.10 -2.95
C LEU A 35 5.31 1.59 -3.18
N ILE A 36 5.50 1.14 -4.43
CA ILE A 36 5.53 -0.28 -4.78
C ILE A 36 6.67 -1.00 -4.07
N GLU A 37 7.89 -0.45 -4.12
CA GLU A 37 9.08 -1.03 -3.47
C GLU A 37 8.92 -1.15 -1.94
N ALA A 38 8.20 -0.20 -1.33
CA ALA A 38 7.92 -0.22 0.10
C ALA A 38 6.85 -1.27 0.48
N LEU A 39 5.78 -1.39 -0.32
CA LEU A 39 4.62 -2.23 -0.01
C LEU A 39 4.83 -3.71 -0.40
N ASP A 40 5.53 -3.99 -1.51
CA ASP A 40 5.70 -5.36 -2.04
C ASP A 40 6.36 -6.34 -1.05
N PRO A 41 7.41 -5.98 -0.30
CA PRO A 41 8.04 -6.87 0.67
C PRO A 41 7.17 -7.17 1.90
N ILE A 42 6.23 -6.28 2.23
CA ILE A 42 5.43 -6.38 3.46
C ILE A 42 4.04 -6.96 3.23
N LYS A 43 3.57 -7.03 1.98
CA LYS A 43 2.22 -7.50 1.63
C LYS A 43 1.90 -8.87 2.24
N ASP A 44 2.89 -9.76 2.25
CA ASP A 44 2.80 -11.15 2.73
C ASP A 44 3.04 -11.30 4.25
N ASN A 45 3.28 -10.22 4.99
CA ASN A 45 3.55 -10.31 6.43
C ASN A 45 2.28 -10.68 7.21
N ARG A 46 2.09 -11.97 7.44
CA ARG A 46 0.92 -12.54 8.12
C ARG A 46 0.74 -12.08 9.56
N THR A 47 1.74 -11.50 10.22
CA THR A 47 1.64 -11.08 11.63
C THR A 47 0.82 -9.80 11.77
N PHE A 48 1.19 -8.75 11.04
CA PHE A 48 0.47 -7.47 11.10
C PHE A 48 -0.74 -7.44 10.16
N MET A 49 -0.63 -8.04 8.97
CA MET A 49 -1.69 -8.01 7.95
C MET A 49 -2.93 -8.81 8.36
N ARG A 50 -2.87 -9.57 9.46
CA ARG A 50 -4.02 -10.25 10.07
C ARG A 50 -4.65 -9.45 11.22
N THR A 51 -4.45 -8.14 11.27
CA THR A 51 -5.05 -7.27 12.30
C THR A 51 -6.11 -6.36 11.68
N GLN A 52 -7.15 -6.03 12.45
CA GLN A 52 -8.15 -5.02 12.06
C GLN A 52 -7.53 -3.65 11.75
N LYS A 53 -6.38 -3.34 12.35
CA LYS A 53 -5.68 -2.08 12.10
C LYS A 53 -5.06 -2.07 10.70
N ALA A 54 -4.42 -3.16 10.30
CA ALA A 54 -3.90 -3.30 8.94
C ALA A 54 -5.04 -3.25 7.93
N GLU A 55 -6.15 -3.94 8.19
CA GLU A 55 -7.35 -3.91 7.34
C GLU A 55 -7.82 -2.48 7.05
N ARG A 56 -8.11 -1.68 8.09
CA ARG A 56 -8.58 -0.29 7.91
C ARG A 56 -7.63 0.58 7.10
N ILE A 57 -6.32 0.47 7.35
CA ILE A 57 -5.32 1.25 6.60
C ILE A 57 -5.33 0.77 5.14
N THR A 58 -5.31 -0.54 4.92
CA THR A 58 -5.27 -1.11 3.57
C THR A 58 -6.55 -0.84 2.76
N GLU A 59 -7.73 -0.76 3.39
CA GLU A 59 -8.98 -0.34 2.74
C GLU A 59 -8.87 1.09 2.18
N GLY A 60 -8.32 2.02 2.97
CA GLY A 60 -8.03 3.38 2.51
C GLY A 60 -7.05 3.39 1.34
N THR A 61 -5.98 2.58 1.42
CA THR A 61 -5.00 2.48 0.33
C THR A 61 -5.58 1.89 -0.95
N VAL A 62 -6.53 0.96 -0.86
CA VAL A 62 -7.23 0.40 -2.05
C VAL A 62 -8.02 1.52 -2.73
N ALA A 63 -8.89 2.22 -1.99
CA ALA A 63 -9.70 3.31 -2.55
C ALA A 63 -8.83 4.40 -3.20
N ASN A 64 -7.74 4.80 -2.55
CA ASN A 64 -6.81 5.79 -3.12
C ASN A 64 -6.10 5.25 -4.38
N SER A 65 -5.70 3.97 -4.38
CA SER A 65 -5.05 3.35 -5.53
C SER A 65 -5.97 3.16 -6.74
N GLU A 66 -7.27 2.92 -6.53
CA GLU A 66 -8.26 2.84 -7.61
C GLU A 66 -8.38 4.17 -8.34
N VAL A 67 -8.36 5.28 -7.62
CA VAL A 67 -8.33 6.63 -8.23
C VAL A 67 -7.04 6.83 -9.02
N LEU A 68 -5.88 6.49 -8.46
CA LEU A 68 -4.60 6.66 -9.15
C LEU A 68 -4.45 5.76 -10.39
N LYS A 69 -5.14 4.62 -10.42
CA LYS A 69 -5.18 3.75 -11.59
C LYS A 69 -5.72 4.47 -12.82
N ASP A 70 -6.70 5.35 -12.63
CA ASP A 70 -7.36 6.11 -13.71
C ASP A 70 -6.79 7.53 -13.85
N ASP A 71 -6.38 8.15 -12.75
CA ASP A 71 -5.72 9.47 -12.67
C ASP A 71 -4.40 9.40 -11.86
N PRO A 72 -3.29 8.95 -12.48
CA PRO A 72 -2.02 8.77 -11.77
C PRO A 72 -1.41 10.05 -11.21
N ASN A 73 -1.82 11.23 -11.71
CA ASN A 73 -1.29 12.53 -11.30
C ASN A 73 -2.14 13.17 -10.19
N ASN A 74 -3.06 12.42 -9.59
CA ASN A 74 -3.85 12.91 -8.48
C ASN A 74 -2.98 13.08 -7.22
N GLU A 75 -2.50 14.31 -7.01
CA GLU A 75 -1.57 14.64 -5.93
C GLU A 75 -2.15 14.35 -4.53
N GLU A 76 -3.45 14.55 -4.33
CA GLU A 76 -4.11 14.29 -3.03
C GLU A 76 -4.07 12.80 -2.66
N LYS A 77 -4.36 11.93 -3.64
CA LYS A 77 -4.35 10.48 -3.43
C LYS A 77 -2.94 9.91 -3.35
N LEU A 78 -2.02 10.48 -4.13
CA LEU A 78 -0.61 10.11 -4.06
C LEU A 78 -0.02 10.47 -2.69
N ALA A 79 -0.28 11.68 -2.19
CA ALA A 79 0.16 12.12 -0.87
C ALA A 79 -0.43 11.25 0.26
N SER A 80 -1.70 10.84 0.13
CA SER A 80 -2.33 9.95 1.11
C SER A 80 -1.65 8.57 1.15
N LEU A 81 -1.29 8.00 -0.01
CA LEU A 81 -0.54 6.74 -0.06
C LEU A 81 0.90 6.89 0.45
N GLU A 82 1.52 8.04 0.25
CA GLU A 82 2.84 8.39 0.81
C GLU A 82 2.83 8.53 2.33
N GLU A 83 1.68 8.73 2.97
CA GLU A 83 1.53 8.67 4.42
C GLU A 83 1.22 7.24 4.90
N ASP A 84 0.26 6.58 4.26
CA ASP A 84 -0.26 5.28 4.70
C ASP A 84 0.74 4.13 4.53
N ILE A 85 1.44 4.05 3.38
CA ILE A 85 2.34 2.93 3.08
C ILE A 85 3.56 2.90 4.03
N PRO A 86 4.25 4.02 4.30
CA PRO A 86 5.31 4.04 5.31
C PRO A 86 4.83 3.67 6.71
N MET A 87 3.62 4.09 7.09
CA MET A 87 3.01 3.69 8.35
C MET A 87 2.80 2.17 8.41
N LEU A 88 2.31 1.53 7.34
CA LEU A 88 2.19 0.07 7.25
C LEU A 88 3.55 -0.62 7.43
N VAL A 89 4.58 -0.14 6.72
CA VAL A 89 5.95 -0.69 6.80
C VAL A 89 6.50 -0.61 8.22
N GLU A 90 6.38 0.54 8.87
CA GLU A 90 6.89 0.72 10.23
C GLU A 90 6.16 -0.17 11.25
N ARG A 91 4.85 -0.36 11.08
CA ARG A 91 4.07 -1.27 11.93
C ARG A 91 4.46 -2.73 11.73
N VAL A 92 4.73 -3.14 10.49
CA VAL A 92 5.27 -4.47 10.19
C VAL A 92 6.65 -4.65 10.84
N ARG A 93 7.57 -3.69 10.67
CA ARG A 93 8.92 -3.74 11.25
C ARG A 93 8.90 -3.85 12.77
N THR A 94 8.13 -2.98 13.43
CA THR A 94 8.04 -2.96 14.90
C THR A 94 7.41 -4.23 15.49
N MET A 95 6.52 -4.92 14.76
CA MET A 95 6.02 -6.23 15.17
C MET A 95 7.07 -7.34 15.02
N VAL A 96 7.85 -7.34 13.94
CA VAL A 96 8.93 -8.33 13.75
C VAL A 96 9.96 -8.24 14.88
N VAL A 97 10.36 -7.03 15.29
CA VAL A 97 11.34 -6.81 16.38
C VAL A 97 10.82 -7.26 17.76
N ARG A 98 9.50 -7.27 18.00
CA ARG A 98 8.94 -7.72 19.29
C ARG A 98 8.81 -9.25 19.39
N MET A 99 9.00 -9.98 18.29
CA MET A 99 8.88 -11.44 18.24
C MET A 99 10.24 -12.15 18.19
N THR A 100 11.34 -11.41 18.08
CA THR A 100 12.74 -11.88 18.16
C THR A 100 13.29 -11.73 19.56
#